data_AF-A0ABD3DTT0-F1
#
_entry.id   AF-A0ABD3DTT0-F1
#
_cell.length_a   1.000
_cell.length_b   1.000
_cell.length_c   1.000
_cell.angle_alpha   90.00
_cell.angle_beta   90.00
_cell.angle_gamma   90.00
#
_symmetry.space_group_name_H-M   'P 1'
#
loop_
_entity.id
_entity.type
_entity.pdbx_description
1 polymer ?
#
loop_
_entity_poly.entity_id
_entity_poly.type
_entity_poly.pdbx_seq_one_letter_code
_entity_poly.pdbx_strand_id
1 'polypeptide(L)'
;MGPANKGIFYKVSESISKLRYNNKISNNSSFPGSLYIPKRLNHMNLNSDNKFLLRRCRLDRNANTLNERSNANYFSILSSDDNGSCFSLEKNYCLTKHRFDMDLFYSRIVGSCNGIVCLNDDDLSGNVVLWNPVTDELKSLPPSSIEARSMSIRASGFGFDARSEDYKVVRFVETCFSGYLTHHFELYSLKTDSWRPIVNPVSFRHPYGYQSFISSCSLNGSCYWEADNCVLCFDLVDEVFSDLPLPATSQDVSRCLVGIDGSTLGFIVFPLTYKKTFDLWVWKSKEQCWSQVDSFVLREVKALLGLWGDKCFFVGYMNEVLLFDLTTRELKNLGIEDHFPWTMSLVPFVESTVSIQGHSKVGELHTEE
;
A
#
# COMPACT_ATOMS: atom_id res chain seq x y z
N MET A 1 27.24 -3.86 -32.29
CA MET A 1 26.49 -4.34 -31.11
C MET A 1 27.33 -5.40 -30.43
N GLY A 2 27.99 -5.06 -29.32
CA GLY A 2 28.97 -5.94 -28.65
C GLY A 2 28.34 -6.88 -27.62
N PRO A 3 28.99 -8.02 -27.31
CA PRO A 3 28.46 -9.08 -26.45
C PRO A 3 28.41 -8.75 -24.94
N ALA A 4 28.74 -7.53 -24.52
CA ALA A 4 28.80 -7.12 -23.11
C ALA A 4 27.41 -6.96 -22.43
N ASN A 5 26.34 -6.74 -23.20
CA ASN A 5 25.01 -6.55 -22.61
C ASN A 5 24.36 -7.86 -22.15
N LYS A 6 24.72 -9.03 -22.68
CA LYS A 6 24.12 -10.32 -22.29
C LYS A 6 24.43 -10.71 -20.83
N GLY A 7 25.60 -10.37 -20.29
CA GLY A 7 25.99 -10.74 -18.92
C GLY A 7 25.25 -9.99 -17.80
N ILE A 8 24.65 -8.84 -18.10
CA ILE A 8 23.91 -8.01 -17.13
C ILE A 8 22.45 -8.48 -17.01
N PHE A 9 21.82 -8.88 -18.14
CA PHE A 9 20.47 -9.45 -18.16
C PHE A 9 20.35 -10.75 -17.32
N TYR A 10 21.37 -11.61 -17.36
CA TYR A 10 21.38 -12.82 -16.52
C TYR A 10 21.45 -12.47 -15.03
N LYS A 11 22.19 -11.44 -14.60
CA LYS A 11 22.37 -11.12 -13.18
C LYS A 11 21.10 -10.58 -12.49
N VAL A 12 20.28 -9.78 -13.17
CA VAL A 12 19.04 -9.20 -12.59
C VAL A 12 17.94 -10.26 -12.50
N SER A 13 17.70 -10.99 -13.59
CA SER A 13 16.79 -12.14 -13.60
C SER A 13 17.23 -13.18 -12.58
N GLU A 14 18.52 -13.51 -12.50
CA GLU A 14 19.02 -14.49 -11.54
C GLU A 14 18.98 -13.97 -10.10
N SER A 15 19.07 -12.66 -9.83
CA SER A 15 18.92 -12.11 -8.47
C SER A 15 17.48 -12.13 -7.98
N ILE A 16 16.52 -11.75 -8.83
CA ILE A 16 15.08 -11.83 -8.53
C ILE A 16 14.63 -13.30 -8.48
N SER A 17 15.14 -14.15 -9.37
CA SER A 17 14.88 -15.61 -9.37
C SER A 17 15.54 -16.32 -8.17
N LYS A 18 16.75 -15.93 -7.76
CA LYS A 18 17.42 -16.45 -6.55
C LYS A 18 16.70 -16.01 -5.28
N LEU A 19 16.13 -14.81 -5.23
CA LEU A 19 15.22 -14.40 -4.14
C LEU A 19 13.99 -15.32 -4.09
N ARG A 20 13.37 -15.62 -5.24
CA ARG A 20 12.25 -16.58 -5.35
C ARG A 20 12.64 -18.02 -4.97
N TYR A 21 13.85 -18.47 -5.31
CA TYR A 21 14.31 -19.84 -5.06
C TYR A 21 14.80 -20.06 -3.62
N ASN A 22 15.49 -19.08 -3.03
CA ASN A 22 15.99 -19.18 -1.66
C ASN A 22 14.88 -19.16 -0.61
N ASN A 23 13.74 -18.53 -0.90
CA ASN A 23 12.55 -18.57 -0.04
C ASN A 23 11.83 -19.94 -0.09
N LYS A 24 12.10 -20.80 -1.08
CA LYS A 24 11.58 -22.18 -1.14
C LYS A 24 12.42 -23.21 -0.37
N ILE A 25 13.65 -22.89 0.03
CA ILE A 25 14.62 -23.90 0.53
C ILE A 25 14.91 -23.82 2.04
N SER A 26 14.51 -22.77 2.77
CA SER A 26 14.76 -22.73 4.23
C SER A 26 13.72 -23.51 5.05
N ASN A 27 13.70 -24.84 4.91
CA ASN A 27 13.21 -25.76 5.94
C ASN A 27 14.40 -26.57 6.42
N ASN A 28 15.09 -26.09 7.48
CA ASN A 28 15.87 -26.83 8.48
C ASN A 28 17.07 -26.02 8.98
N SER A 29 16.96 -25.43 10.17
CA SER A 29 17.87 -25.69 11.31
C SER A 29 17.65 -24.65 12.44
N SER A 30 17.14 -25.15 13.56
CA SER A 30 17.24 -24.72 14.97
C SER A 30 17.80 -23.33 15.33
N PHE A 31 16.92 -22.44 15.77
CA PHE A 31 17.15 -21.40 16.78
C PHE A 31 15.96 -21.39 17.77
N PRO A 32 16.16 -21.10 19.07
CA PRO A 32 15.11 -21.10 20.07
C PRO A 32 14.37 -19.75 20.04
N GLY A 33 13.07 -19.81 19.72
CA GLY A 33 12.24 -18.64 19.45
C GLY A 33 11.44 -18.88 18.17
N SER A 34 10.64 -19.95 18.16
CA SER A 34 9.85 -20.33 16.99
C SER A 34 8.80 -19.27 16.69
N LEU A 35 9.10 -18.38 15.75
CA LEU A 35 8.07 -17.78 14.91
C LEU A 35 7.36 -18.95 14.23
N TYR A 36 6.19 -19.27 14.75
CA TYR A 36 5.24 -20.16 14.11
C TYR A 36 4.81 -19.44 12.82
N ILE A 37 5.57 -19.60 11.73
CA ILE A 37 5.16 -19.15 10.41
C ILE A 37 3.92 -19.96 10.08
N PRO A 38 2.71 -19.37 10.05
CA PRO A 38 1.55 -20.11 9.63
C PRO A 38 1.81 -20.52 8.18
N LYS A 39 1.88 -21.83 7.93
CA LYS A 39 1.83 -22.41 6.59
C LYS A 39 0.49 -22.02 5.96
N ARG A 40 0.38 -20.81 5.41
CA ARG A 40 -0.65 -20.33 4.47
C ARG A 40 -0.50 -18.81 4.28
N LEU A 41 0.48 -18.39 3.48
CA LEU A 41 0.48 -17.10 2.75
C LEU A 41 1.28 -17.23 1.44
N ASN A 42 1.26 -18.42 0.83
CA ASN A 42 1.81 -18.69 -0.51
C ASN A 42 0.86 -18.27 -1.65
N HIS A 43 -0.07 -17.34 -1.41
CA HIS A 43 -1.10 -16.98 -2.39
C HIS A 43 -0.81 -15.75 -3.22
N MET A 44 0.47 -15.42 -3.47
CA MET A 44 0.85 -14.63 -4.65
C MET A 44 2.07 -15.27 -5.33
N ASN A 45 1.94 -16.56 -5.67
CA ASN A 45 2.69 -17.12 -6.79
C ASN A 45 2.18 -16.44 -8.06
N LEU A 46 3.10 -16.01 -8.94
CA LEU A 46 2.81 -15.59 -10.30
C LEU A 46 2.05 -16.70 -11.05
N ASN A 47 0.73 -16.64 -11.00
CA ASN A 47 -0.15 -17.23 -11.99
C ASN A 47 -0.76 -16.09 -12.81
N SER A 48 -1.34 -16.42 -13.95
CA SER A 48 -1.93 -15.58 -15.00
C SER A 48 -2.96 -14.52 -14.58
N ASP A 49 -3.23 -14.35 -13.28
CA ASP A 49 -4.34 -13.55 -12.74
C ASP A 49 -3.85 -12.42 -11.80
N ASN A 50 -2.75 -11.73 -12.12
CA ASN A 50 -2.37 -10.55 -11.34
C ASN A 50 -3.39 -9.44 -11.58
N LYS A 51 -4.22 -9.17 -10.57
CA LYS A 51 -5.16 -8.06 -10.58
C LYS A 51 -4.66 -6.91 -9.70
N PHE A 52 -4.92 -5.69 -10.14
CA PHE A 52 -4.63 -4.47 -9.39
C PHE A 52 -5.87 -3.61 -9.31
N LEU A 53 -6.03 -2.94 -8.18
CA LEU A 53 -7.05 -1.92 -8.01
C LEU A 53 -6.39 -0.56 -8.21
N LEU A 54 -6.77 0.13 -9.28
CA LEU A 54 -6.34 1.49 -9.59
C LEU A 54 -7.43 2.48 -9.16
N ARG A 55 -7.12 3.34 -8.19
CA ARG A 55 -7.95 4.51 -7.86
C ARG A 55 -7.74 5.60 -8.90
N ARG A 56 -8.83 6.26 -9.26
CA ARG A 56 -8.96 7.29 -10.29
C ARG A 56 -10.02 8.30 -9.90
N CYS A 57 -9.96 9.49 -10.50
CA CYS A 57 -10.99 10.50 -10.31
C CYS A 57 -11.43 11.02 -11.68
N ARG A 58 -12.69 10.78 -12.04
CA ARG A 58 -13.24 11.27 -13.32
C ARG A 58 -14.09 12.50 -13.08
N LEU A 59 -13.88 13.50 -13.93
CA LEU A 59 -14.78 14.64 -14.04
C LEU A 59 -16.13 14.15 -14.57
N ASP A 60 -17.19 14.27 -13.77
CA ASP A 60 -18.55 14.15 -14.29
C ASP A 60 -18.88 15.40 -15.08
N ARG A 61 -18.90 15.30 -16.41
CA ARG A 61 -19.19 16.42 -17.30
C ARG A 61 -20.64 16.91 -17.22
N ASN A 62 -21.54 16.12 -16.63
CA ASN A 62 -22.96 16.45 -16.49
C ASN A 62 -23.28 17.12 -15.15
N ALA A 63 -22.31 17.24 -14.24
CA ALA A 63 -22.52 17.87 -12.93
C ALA A 63 -22.60 19.40 -13.04
N ASN A 64 -23.53 19.99 -12.28
CA ASN A 64 -23.89 21.40 -12.36
C ASN A 64 -22.90 22.32 -11.62
N THR A 65 -22.18 21.81 -10.61
CA THR A 65 -21.17 22.58 -9.85
C THR A 65 -19.78 21.95 -9.92
N LEU A 66 -18.71 22.76 -9.75
CA LEU A 66 -17.31 22.28 -9.76
C LEU A 66 -17.02 21.21 -8.68
N ASN A 67 -17.68 21.30 -7.52
CA ASN A 67 -17.53 20.33 -6.42
C ASN A 67 -18.31 19.03 -6.66
N GLU A 68 -19.40 19.06 -7.42
CA GLU A 68 -20.09 17.85 -7.89
C GLU A 68 -19.33 17.20 -9.07
N ARG A 69 -18.69 18.02 -9.92
CA ARG A 69 -17.91 17.57 -11.09
C ARG A 69 -16.72 16.72 -10.71
N SER A 70 -16.11 16.91 -9.54
CA SER A 70 -14.88 16.24 -9.13
C SER A 70 -15.09 14.98 -8.28
N ASN A 71 -16.33 14.53 -8.07
CA ASN A 71 -16.67 13.70 -6.92
C ASN A 71 -16.87 12.19 -7.18
N ALA A 72 -16.54 11.69 -8.39
CA ALA A 72 -16.65 10.27 -8.69
C ALA A 72 -15.34 9.53 -8.39
N ASN A 73 -15.27 8.87 -7.22
CA ASN A 73 -14.17 7.97 -6.90
C ASN A 73 -14.32 6.70 -7.71
N TYR A 74 -13.47 6.61 -8.73
CA TYR A 74 -13.52 5.55 -9.70
C TYR A 74 -12.41 4.56 -9.40
N PHE A 75 -12.76 3.30 -9.27
CA PHE A 75 -11.80 2.23 -9.05
C PHE A 75 -11.86 1.28 -10.22
N SER A 76 -10.70 0.99 -10.82
CA SER A 76 -10.59 0.11 -11.96
C SER A 76 -9.79 -1.13 -11.59
N ILE A 77 -10.28 -2.30 -11.97
CA ILE A 77 -9.50 -3.54 -11.96
C ILE A 77 -8.65 -3.57 -13.21
N LEU A 78 -7.33 -3.61 -13.03
CA LEU A 78 -6.38 -3.92 -14.09
C LEU A 78 -6.00 -5.39 -13.96
N SER A 79 -6.19 -6.16 -15.02
CA SER A 79 -5.75 -7.56 -15.10
C SER A 79 -4.56 -7.69 -16.03
N SER A 80 -3.64 -8.58 -15.69
CA SER A 80 -2.59 -9.01 -16.62
C SER A 80 -3.13 -9.94 -17.70
N ASP A 81 -2.49 -9.95 -18.87
CA ASP A 81 -2.59 -11.07 -19.81
C ASP A 81 -1.94 -12.34 -19.24
N ASP A 82 -2.15 -13.48 -19.90
CA ASP A 82 -1.62 -14.79 -19.48
C ASP A 82 -0.09 -14.79 -19.28
N ASN A 83 0.61 -13.89 -19.98
CA ASN A 83 2.06 -13.75 -19.94
C ASN A 83 2.57 -12.70 -18.95
N GLY A 84 1.68 -11.99 -18.24
CA GLY A 84 2.05 -10.90 -17.32
C GLY A 84 2.70 -9.68 -18.01
N SER A 85 2.58 -9.58 -19.34
CA SER A 85 3.32 -8.67 -20.21
C SER A 85 2.55 -7.40 -20.57
N CYS A 86 1.22 -7.49 -20.49
CA CYS A 86 0.29 -6.41 -20.78
C CYS A 86 -0.77 -6.32 -19.67
N PHE A 87 -1.35 -5.14 -19.49
CA PHE A 87 -2.43 -4.90 -18.55
C PHE A 87 -3.60 -4.23 -19.26
N SER A 88 -4.82 -4.65 -18.91
CA SER A 88 -6.04 -4.08 -19.47
C SER A 88 -7.08 -3.84 -18.38
N LEU A 89 -8.00 -2.91 -18.63
CA LEU A 89 -9.11 -2.62 -17.73
C LEU A 89 -10.16 -3.72 -17.84
N GLU A 90 -10.37 -4.48 -16.77
CA GLU A 90 -11.36 -5.57 -16.71
C GLU A 90 -12.72 -5.05 -16.24
N LYS A 91 -12.72 -4.32 -15.12
CA LYS A 91 -13.95 -3.88 -14.45
C LYS A 91 -13.76 -2.51 -13.83
N ASN A 92 -14.85 -1.77 -13.70
CA ASN A 92 -14.86 -0.49 -13.01
C ASN A 92 -15.93 -0.45 -11.93
N TYR A 93 -15.60 0.21 -10.83
CA TYR A 93 -16.47 0.48 -9.69
C TYR A 93 -16.54 1.99 -9.49
N CYS A 94 -17.74 2.51 -9.27
CA CYS A 94 -17.96 3.91 -8.92
C CYS A 94 -18.47 3.98 -7.49
N LEU A 95 -17.68 4.58 -6.61
CA LEU A 95 -18.06 4.87 -5.23
C LEU A 95 -18.59 6.30 -5.20
N THR A 96 -19.92 6.45 -5.16
CA THR A 96 -20.58 7.77 -5.11
C THR A 96 -20.71 8.25 -3.68
N LYS A 97 -20.60 9.57 -3.47
CA LYS A 97 -20.74 10.21 -2.15
C LYS A 97 -21.99 9.77 -1.40
N HIS A 98 -23.12 9.49 -2.07
CA HIS A 98 -24.33 9.02 -1.39
C HIS A 98 -24.20 7.67 -0.66
N ARG A 99 -23.16 6.88 -0.96
CA ARG A 99 -22.87 5.63 -0.24
C ARG A 99 -21.94 5.82 0.97
N PHE A 100 -21.40 7.04 1.15
CA PHE A 100 -20.41 7.36 2.16
C PHE A 100 -20.81 8.64 2.89
N ASP A 101 -20.72 8.66 4.22
CA ASP A 101 -20.74 9.94 4.95
C ASP A 101 -19.32 10.57 4.94
N MET A 102 -18.65 10.54 3.78
CA MET A 102 -17.22 10.87 3.62
C MET A 102 -16.98 11.59 2.29
N ASP A 103 -16.13 12.62 2.29
CA ASP A 103 -15.72 13.30 1.06
C ASP A 103 -14.56 12.56 0.41
N LEU A 104 -14.91 11.59 -0.42
CA LEU A 104 -13.93 10.70 -1.02
C LEU A 104 -12.93 11.41 -1.96
N PHE A 105 -13.08 12.71 -2.28
CA PHE A 105 -12.14 13.42 -3.16
C PHE A 105 -10.69 13.33 -2.67
N TYR A 106 -10.49 13.48 -1.36
CA TYR A 106 -9.17 13.40 -0.71
C TYR A 106 -8.84 12.00 -0.17
N SER A 107 -9.62 10.98 -0.54
CA SER A 107 -9.34 9.64 -0.07
C SER A 107 -8.06 9.06 -0.65
N ARG A 108 -7.40 8.17 0.09
CA ARG A 108 -6.31 7.33 -0.39
C ARG A 108 -6.56 5.87 -0.07
N ILE A 109 -6.01 4.99 -0.92
CA ILE A 109 -5.92 3.58 -0.58
C ILE A 109 -4.79 3.41 0.43
N VAL A 110 -5.13 2.94 1.63
CA VAL A 110 -4.15 2.55 2.67
C VAL A 110 -3.50 1.22 2.30
N GLY A 111 -4.30 0.29 1.78
CA GLY A 111 -3.85 -1.03 1.37
C GLY A 111 -5.02 -1.93 1.00
N SER A 112 -4.67 -3.13 0.54
CA SER A 112 -5.60 -4.20 0.19
C SER A 112 -5.13 -5.49 0.85
N CYS A 113 -6.05 -6.27 1.40
CA CYS A 113 -5.77 -7.54 2.05
C CYS A 113 -6.96 -8.48 1.89
N ASN A 114 -6.73 -9.68 1.34
CA ASN A 114 -7.77 -10.71 1.14
C ASN A 114 -9.03 -10.16 0.43
N GLY A 115 -8.85 -9.26 -0.54
CA GLY A 115 -9.91 -8.60 -1.32
C GLY A 115 -10.68 -7.49 -0.62
N ILE A 116 -10.32 -7.16 0.62
CA ILE A 116 -10.81 -5.98 1.31
C ILE A 116 -9.83 -4.83 1.06
N VAL A 117 -10.37 -3.66 0.76
CA VAL A 117 -9.65 -2.42 0.50
C VAL A 117 -9.90 -1.48 1.67
N CYS A 118 -8.83 -0.94 2.25
CA CYS A 118 -8.92 0.09 3.27
C CYS A 118 -8.71 1.46 2.64
N LEU A 119 -9.70 2.33 2.80
CA LEU A 119 -9.69 3.72 2.34
C LEU A 119 -9.59 4.64 3.56
N ASN A 120 -8.74 5.65 3.47
CA ASN A 120 -8.67 6.73 4.45
C ASN A 120 -9.09 8.05 3.81
N ASP A 121 -9.87 8.86 4.52
CA ASP A 121 -10.01 10.29 4.21
C ASP A 121 -8.82 11.04 4.81
N ASP A 122 -8.08 11.76 3.96
CA ASP A 122 -6.96 12.58 4.41
C ASP A 122 -7.39 13.99 4.85
N ASP A 123 -8.68 14.29 4.84
CA ASP A 123 -9.21 15.51 5.43
C ASP A 123 -9.15 15.47 6.99
N LEU A 124 -9.68 16.51 7.64
CA LEU A 124 -9.69 16.61 9.10
C LEU A 124 -10.68 15.62 9.78
N SER A 125 -11.50 14.90 9.02
CA SER A 125 -12.43 13.91 9.57
C SER A 125 -11.71 12.65 10.03
N GLY A 126 -10.59 12.30 9.38
CA GLY A 126 -9.85 11.08 9.66
C GLY A 126 -10.68 9.80 9.43
N ASN A 127 -11.75 9.87 8.65
CA ASN A 127 -12.66 8.75 8.43
C ASN A 127 -11.97 7.57 7.74
N VAL A 128 -12.44 6.36 8.04
CA VAL A 128 -11.94 5.11 7.46
C VAL A 128 -13.09 4.31 6.94
N VAL A 129 -12.89 3.72 5.77
CA VAL A 129 -13.85 2.78 5.22
C VAL A 129 -13.15 1.53 4.75
N LEU A 130 -13.67 0.39 5.19
CA LEU A 130 -13.38 -0.90 4.61
C LEU A 130 -14.38 -1.17 3.50
N TRP A 131 -13.89 -1.61 2.35
CA TRP A 131 -14.69 -1.89 1.18
C TRP A 131 -14.27 -3.22 0.57
N ASN A 132 -15.23 -4.11 0.31
CA ASN A 132 -15.00 -5.27 -0.54
C ASN A 132 -15.63 -4.99 -1.92
N PRO A 133 -14.83 -4.74 -2.98
CA PRO A 133 -15.34 -4.46 -4.33
C PRO A 133 -16.17 -5.58 -4.96
N VAL A 134 -15.91 -6.84 -4.59
CA VAL A 134 -16.56 -8.01 -5.18
C VAL A 134 -17.97 -8.20 -4.62
N THR A 135 -18.10 -8.13 -3.29
CA THR A 135 -19.39 -8.24 -2.59
C THR A 135 -20.16 -6.93 -2.50
N ASP A 136 -19.49 -5.83 -2.83
CA ASP A 136 -19.96 -4.45 -2.66
C ASP A 136 -20.31 -4.07 -1.21
N GLU A 137 -19.82 -4.85 -0.24
CA GLU A 137 -19.95 -4.51 1.18
C GLU A 137 -19.04 -3.33 1.54
N LEU A 138 -19.59 -2.43 2.36
CA LEU A 138 -18.93 -1.23 2.87
C LEU A 138 -19.11 -1.17 4.38
N LYS A 139 -18.05 -0.82 5.11
CA LYS A 139 -18.09 -0.57 6.56
C LYS A 139 -17.29 0.68 6.89
N SER A 140 -17.99 1.73 7.31
CA SER A 140 -17.36 2.88 7.98
C SER A 140 -16.90 2.47 9.36
N LEU A 141 -15.67 2.83 9.71
CA LEU A 141 -15.14 2.55 11.04
C LEU A 141 -15.65 3.59 12.04
N PRO A 142 -15.77 3.24 13.33
CA PRO A 142 -16.17 4.18 14.37
C PRO A 142 -15.15 5.33 14.50
N PRO A 143 -15.54 6.43 15.19
CA PRO A 143 -14.63 7.53 15.49
C PRO A 143 -13.38 7.08 16.25
N SER A 144 -12.30 7.84 16.09
CA SER A 144 -11.02 7.64 16.76
C SER A 144 -11.17 7.50 18.29
N SER A 145 -10.30 6.69 18.90
CA SER A 145 -10.17 6.62 20.36
C SER A 145 -9.51 7.85 20.97
N ILE A 146 -8.93 8.71 20.14
CA ILE A 146 -8.20 9.90 20.54
C ILE A 146 -9.15 11.11 20.47
N GLU A 147 -9.49 11.66 21.63
CA GLU A 147 -10.32 12.86 21.70
C GLU A 147 -9.49 14.12 21.40
N ALA A 148 -9.66 14.70 20.22
CA ALA A 148 -9.01 15.95 19.84
C ALA A 148 -9.95 16.85 19.03
N ARG A 149 -9.83 18.17 19.27
CA ARG A 149 -10.58 19.19 18.49
C ARG A 149 -10.09 19.29 17.05
N SER A 150 -8.81 18.97 16.82
CA SER A 150 -8.17 18.96 15.52
C SER A 150 -7.20 17.79 15.48
N MET A 151 -7.39 16.90 14.50
CA MET A 151 -6.54 15.76 14.24
C MET A 151 -6.22 15.66 12.75
N SER A 152 -5.07 15.11 12.43
CA SER A 152 -4.68 14.74 11.07
C SER A 152 -4.10 13.33 11.07
N ILE A 153 -4.48 12.53 10.08
CA ILE A 153 -3.93 11.19 9.88
C ILE A 153 -2.67 11.33 9.05
N ARG A 154 -1.51 11.11 9.68
CA ARG A 154 -0.21 11.26 9.04
C ARG A 154 0.27 9.96 8.40
N ALA A 155 -0.14 8.81 8.93
CA ALA A 155 0.11 7.53 8.27
C ALA A 155 -0.95 6.50 8.65
N SER A 156 -1.11 5.49 7.81
CA SER A 156 -2.01 4.37 8.06
C SER A 156 -1.40 3.09 7.52
N GLY A 157 -1.79 1.97 8.11
CA GLY A 157 -1.47 0.62 7.65
C GLY A 157 -2.69 -0.28 7.82
N PHE A 158 -2.80 -1.28 6.97
CA PHE A 158 -3.92 -2.21 6.96
C PHE A 158 -3.46 -3.62 6.65
N GLY A 159 -3.97 -4.59 7.38
CA GLY A 159 -3.69 -6.00 7.12
C GLY A 159 -4.52 -6.94 7.97
N PHE A 160 -4.18 -8.22 7.85
CA PHE A 160 -4.85 -9.31 8.54
C PHE A 160 -3.91 -9.95 9.56
N ASP A 161 -4.31 -9.94 10.83
CA ASP A 161 -3.68 -10.71 11.88
C ASP A 161 -4.20 -12.15 11.80
N ALA A 162 -3.37 -13.04 11.27
CA ALA A 162 -3.72 -14.44 11.10
C ALA A 162 -3.86 -15.22 12.41
N ARG A 163 -3.27 -14.73 13.53
CA ARG A 163 -3.37 -15.39 14.83
C ARG A 163 -4.71 -15.13 15.49
N SER A 164 -5.16 -13.88 15.45
CA SER A 164 -6.48 -13.51 15.97
C SER A 164 -7.58 -13.60 14.91
N GLU A 165 -7.24 -13.94 13.66
CA GLU A 165 -8.14 -13.96 12.49
C GLU A 165 -8.91 -12.65 12.30
N ASP A 166 -8.22 -11.52 12.47
CA ASP A 166 -8.82 -10.20 12.53
C ASP A 166 -8.20 -9.25 11.51
N TYR A 167 -9.04 -8.37 10.96
CA TYR A 167 -8.57 -7.27 10.14
C TYR A 167 -8.27 -6.08 11.05
N LYS A 168 -7.07 -5.53 10.89
CA LYS A 168 -6.60 -4.43 11.72
C LYS A 168 -6.19 -3.24 10.89
N VAL A 169 -6.50 -2.05 11.40
CA VAL A 169 -6.03 -0.78 10.83
C VAL A 169 -5.21 -0.07 11.89
N VAL A 170 -3.96 0.22 11.60
CA VAL A 170 -3.08 1.00 12.47
C VAL A 170 -2.91 2.40 11.89
N ARG A 171 -2.94 3.42 12.74
CA ARG A 171 -2.84 4.81 12.30
C ARG A 171 -1.91 5.60 13.17
N PHE A 172 -1.22 6.53 12.52
CA PHE A 172 -0.42 7.56 13.15
C PHE A 172 -1.18 8.89 13.10
N VAL A 173 -1.61 9.35 14.26
CA VAL A 173 -2.48 10.51 14.45
C VAL A 173 -1.67 11.65 15.03
N GLU A 174 -1.69 12.80 14.36
CA GLU A 174 -1.17 14.05 14.91
C GLU A 174 -2.34 14.92 15.35
N THR A 175 -2.32 15.37 16.60
CA THR A 175 -3.34 16.26 17.16
C THR A 175 -2.70 17.58 17.57
N CYS A 176 -3.49 18.66 17.54
CA CYS A 176 -3.04 19.97 17.98
C CYS A 176 -3.88 20.45 19.17
N PHE A 177 -3.23 20.66 20.31
CA PHE A 177 -3.84 21.25 21.50
C PHE A 177 -3.07 22.51 21.88
N SER A 178 -3.77 23.65 21.94
CA SER A 178 -3.20 24.97 22.29
C SER A 178 -1.91 25.37 21.53
N GLY A 179 -1.75 24.87 20.29
CA GLY A 179 -0.59 25.14 19.44
C GLY A 179 0.54 24.11 19.56
N TYR A 180 0.41 23.12 20.45
CA TYR A 180 1.36 22.02 20.61
C TYR A 180 0.87 20.79 19.84
N LEU A 181 1.76 20.25 19.00
CA LEU A 181 1.53 19.01 18.28
C LEU A 181 1.81 17.82 19.20
N THR A 182 0.89 16.87 19.27
CA THR A 182 1.10 15.58 19.94
C THR A 182 0.82 14.45 18.97
N HIS A 183 1.56 13.36 19.13
CA HIS A 183 1.59 12.25 18.19
C HIS A 183 1.17 10.98 18.89
N HIS A 184 0.26 10.25 18.27
CA HIS A 184 -0.35 9.05 18.83
C HIS A 184 -0.39 7.95 17.79
N PHE A 185 -0.38 6.71 18.26
CA PHE A 185 -0.78 5.58 17.44
C PHE A 185 -2.05 4.98 18.01
N GLU A 186 -2.95 4.56 17.14
CA GLU A 186 -4.11 3.76 17.50
C GLU A 186 -4.29 2.59 16.55
N LEU A 187 -4.95 1.55 17.06
CA LEU A 187 -5.21 0.31 16.38
C LEU A 187 -6.70 0.01 16.43
N TYR A 188 -7.29 -0.17 15.26
CA TYR A 188 -8.64 -0.69 15.10
C TYR A 188 -8.60 -2.20 14.93
N SER A 189 -9.57 -2.86 15.52
CA SER A 189 -9.90 -4.28 15.33
C SER A 189 -11.29 -4.39 14.71
N LEU A 190 -11.41 -5.12 13.59
CA LEU A 190 -12.71 -5.38 12.96
C LEU A 190 -13.58 -6.25 13.87
N LYS A 191 -12.99 -7.22 14.58
CA LYS A 191 -13.71 -8.10 15.50
C LYS A 191 -14.36 -7.36 16.67
N THR A 192 -13.68 -6.39 17.27
CA THR A 192 -14.25 -5.62 18.39
C THR A 192 -14.97 -4.35 17.95
N ASP A 193 -14.86 -4.01 16.66
CA ASP A 193 -15.39 -2.79 16.06
C ASP A 193 -15.03 -1.54 16.87
N SER A 194 -13.76 -1.42 17.27
CA SER A 194 -13.31 -0.34 18.15
C SER A 194 -11.85 0.02 17.93
N TRP A 195 -11.54 1.31 18.11
CA TRP A 195 -10.17 1.80 18.23
C TRP A 195 -9.65 1.65 19.65
N ARG A 196 -8.34 1.49 19.78
CA ARG A 196 -7.63 1.66 21.04
C ARG A 196 -6.27 2.31 20.81
N PRO A 197 -5.78 3.11 21.76
CA PRO A 197 -4.43 3.64 21.70
C PRO A 197 -3.41 2.51 21.81
N ILE A 198 -2.30 2.65 21.11
CA ILE A 198 -1.13 1.78 21.26
C ILE A 198 0.09 2.62 21.61
N VAL A 199 0.87 2.14 22.58
CA VAL A 199 2.07 2.85 23.03
C VAL A 199 3.20 2.53 22.07
N ASN A 200 3.72 3.55 21.40
CA ASN A 200 4.97 3.43 20.65
C ASN A 200 6.15 3.62 21.62
N PRO A 201 6.96 2.58 21.92
CA PRO A 201 8.13 2.74 22.77
C PRO A 201 9.24 3.55 22.09
N VAL A 202 9.10 3.81 20.79
CA VAL A 202 10.09 4.46 19.94
C VAL A 202 9.70 5.91 19.66
N SER A 203 9.50 6.67 20.74
CA SER A 203 9.32 8.12 20.75
C SER A 203 10.30 8.75 19.75
N PHE A 204 9.86 9.71 18.95
CA PHE A 204 10.63 10.44 17.93
C PHE A 204 10.77 9.82 16.52
N ARG A 205 10.11 8.70 16.23
CA ARG A 205 10.05 8.16 14.85
C ARG A 205 8.69 8.46 14.23
N HIS A 206 8.57 9.60 13.57
CA HIS A 206 7.31 10.02 12.96
C HIS A 206 7.29 9.63 11.47
N PRO A 207 6.30 8.82 11.04
CA PRO A 207 6.06 8.56 9.62
C PRO A 207 5.84 9.84 8.81
N TYR A 208 6.42 9.91 7.62
CA TYR A 208 6.20 11.01 6.68
C TYR A 208 4.83 10.87 6.00
N GLY A 209 3.92 11.80 6.29
CA GLY A 209 2.55 11.75 5.76
C GLY A 209 2.30 12.40 4.41
N TYR A 210 3.21 13.27 3.93
CA TYR A 210 2.91 14.15 2.78
C TYR A 210 4.03 14.28 1.73
N GLN A 211 5.17 13.59 1.87
CA GLN A 211 6.33 13.83 1.01
C GLN A 211 6.47 12.90 -0.21
N SER A 212 5.77 11.76 -0.26
CA SER A 212 5.76 10.89 -1.45
C SER A 212 4.40 10.23 -1.66
N PHE A 213 4.10 9.87 -2.92
CA PHE A 213 2.86 9.16 -3.30
C PHE A 213 2.77 7.76 -2.68
N ILE A 214 3.90 7.19 -2.22
CA ILE A 214 3.99 5.85 -1.63
C ILE A 214 5.00 5.88 -0.48
N SER A 215 4.56 6.28 0.71
CA SER A 215 5.38 6.28 1.93
C SER A 215 5.13 5.09 2.85
N SER A 216 4.23 4.18 2.46
CA SER A 216 3.85 3.01 3.26
C SER A 216 3.59 1.78 2.41
N CYS A 217 3.83 0.60 2.96
CA CYS A 217 3.37 -0.66 2.39
C CYS A 217 3.04 -1.66 3.50
N SER A 218 2.15 -2.61 3.21
CA SER A 218 1.85 -3.72 4.11
C SER A 218 2.33 -5.03 3.49
N LEU A 219 3.03 -5.84 4.28
CA LEU A 219 3.76 -7.03 3.82
C LEU A 219 3.82 -8.05 4.94
N ASN A 220 3.45 -9.31 4.66
CA ASN A 220 3.56 -10.43 5.61
C ASN A 220 2.94 -10.18 7.00
N GLY A 221 1.82 -9.45 7.08
CA GLY A 221 1.16 -9.14 8.35
C GLY A 221 1.77 -7.96 9.11
N SER A 222 2.72 -7.23 8.51
CA SER A 222 3.32 -6.03 9.09
C SER A 222 3.10 -4.82 8.19
N CYS A 223 2.97 -3.65 8.81
CA CYS A 223 2.87 -2.37 8.14
C CYS A 223 4.19 -1.62 8.27
N TYR A 224 4.66 -1.04 7.17
CA TYR A 224 5.92 -0.34 7.08
C TYR A 224 5.70 1.10 6.61
N TRP A 225 6.44 2.03 7.22
CA TRP A 225 6.44 3.45 6.85
C TRP A 225 7.83 4.01 6.81
N GLU A 226 8.10 4.87 5.84
CA GLU A 226 9.25 5.75 5.92
C GLU A 226 9.03 6.80 7.03
N ALA A 227 9.97 6.89 7.96
CA ALA A 227 9.97 7.82 9.07
C ALA A 227 11.30 8.59 9.13
N ASP A 228 11.39 9.56 10.03
CA ASP A 228 12.49 10.55 10.11
C ASP A 228 13.90 10.02 9.81
N ASN A 229 14.30 8.89 10.40
CA ASN A 229 15.64 8.33 10.23
C ASN A 229 15.65 6.80 10.01
N CYS A 230 14.50 6.21 9.71
CA CYS A 230 14.33 4.76 9.65
C CYS A 230 13.11 4.37 8.81
N VAL A 231 12.99 3.08 8.52
CA VAL A 231 11.69 2.48 8.22
C VAL A 231 11.07 1.99 9.52
N LEU A 232 9.96 2.59 9.92
CA LEU A 232 9.18 2.12 11.06
C LEU A 232 8.33 0.92 10.62
N CYS A 233 8.32 -0.13 11.43
CA CYS A 233 7.54 -1.34 11.22
C CYS A 233 6.59 -1.55 12.40
N PHE A 234 5.36 -1.96 12.12
CA PHE A 234 4.42 -2.44 13.11
C PHE A 234 3.93 -3.83 12.70
N ASP A 235 4.18 -4.82 13.56
CA ASP A 235 3.67 -6.18 13.37
C ASP A 235 2.21 -6.24 13.83
N LEU A 236 1.26 -6.61 12.97
CA LEU A 236 -0.17 -6.64 13.32
C LEU A 236 -0.55 -7.84 14.21
N VAL A 237 0.27 -8.90 14.19
CA VAL A 237 0.04 -10.13 14.95
C VAL A 237 0.50 -9.92 16.38
N ASP A 238 1.78 -9.59 16.55
CA ASP A 238 2.42 -9.38 17.84
C ASP A 238 2.24 -7.97 18.41
N GLU A 239 1.73 -7.03 17.59
CA GLU A 239 1.41 -5.65 17.96
C GLU A 239 2.62 -4.90 18.54
N VAL A 240 3.79 -5.18 17.98
CA VAL A 240 5.06 -4.59 18.39
C VAL A 240 5.63 -3.71 17.31
N PHE A 241 6.19 -2.58 17.74
CA PHE A 241 6.99 -1.71 16.88
C PHE A 241 8.42 -2.23 16.78
N SER A 242 8.98 -2.13 15.59
CA SER A 242 10.40 -2.31 15.30
C SER A 242 10.83 -1.35 14.22
N ASP A 243 12.12 -1.32 13.89
CA ASP A 243 12.64 -0.42 12.88
C ASP A 243 13.77 -1.04 12.08
N LEU A 244 13.93 -0.51 10.86
CA LEU A 244 15.01 -0.84 9.96
C LEU A 244 15.77 0.45 9.61
N PRO A 245 17.08 0.39 9.35
CA PRO A 245 17.81 1.55 8.84
C PRO A 245 17.25 1.98 7.47
N LEU A 246 17.45 3.23 7.07
CA LEU A 246 17.20 3.66 5.69
C LEU A 246 18.33 3.18 4.76
N PRO A 247 18.08 3.04 3.45
CA PRO A 247 19.16 2.81 2.49
C PRO A 247 20.14 4.00 2.49
N ALA A 248 21.43 3.71 2.32
CA ALA A 248 22.48 4.72 2.29
C ALA A 248 22.43 5.52 0.96
N THR A 249 21.60 6.55 0.93
CA THR A 249 21.37 7.42 -0.23
C THR A 249 21.97 8.81 -0.03
N SER A 250 22.13 9.59 -1.10
CA SER A 250 22.43 11.03 -0.99
C SER A 250 21.29 11.80 -0.28
N GLN A 251 21.58 12.99 0.25
CA GLN A 251 20.61 13.79 1.01
C GLN A 251 19.45 14.33 0.13
N ASP A 252 19.69 14.61 -1.15
CA ASP A 252 18.69 15.23 -2.04
C ASP A 252 17.90 14.21 -2.88
N VAL A 253 17.28 13.24 -2.22
CA VAL A 253 16.48 12.19 -2.88
C VAL A 253 15.07 12.10 -2.31
N SER A 254 14.14 11.62 -3.12
CA SER A 254 12.87 11.08 -2.68
C SER A 254 12.91 9.56 -2.72
N ARG A 255 12.09 8.93 -1.88
CA ARG A 255 11.98 7.49 -1.75
C ARG A 255 10.51 7.09 -1.79
N CYS A 256 10.25 5.98 -2.48
CA CYS A 256 8.96 5.31 -2.45
C CYS A 256 9.16 3.91 -1.88
N LEU A 257 8.52 3.65 -0.74
CA LEU A 257 8.57 2.36 -0.08
C LEU A 257 7.64 1.38 -0.81
N VAL A 258 8.15 0.22 -1.21
CA VAL A 258 7.42 -0.73 -2.05
C VAL A 258 7.56 -2.16 -1.52
N GLY A 259 6.50 -2.96 -1.70
CA GLY A 259 6.54 -4.41 -1.52
C GLY A 259 6.85 -5.10 -2.84
N ILE A 260 7.79 -6.05 -2.84
CA ILE A 260 8.20 -6.83 -4.01
C ILE A 260 7.74 -8.27 -3.80
N ASP A 261 6.95 -8.78 -4.75
CA ASP A 261 6.41 -10.14 -4.78
C ASP A 261 5.67 -10.54 -3.48
N GLY A 262 5.17 -9.57 -2.71
CA GLY A 262 4.45 -9.82 -1.46
C GLY A 262 5.31 -10.34 -0.29
N SER A 263 6.63 -10.46 -0.44
CA SER A 263 7.50 -10.94 0.65
C SER A 263 8.72 -10.09 0.97
N THR A 264 9.10 -9.16 0.09
CA THR A 264 10.37 -8.44 0.21
C THR A 264 10.15 -6.92 0.21
N LEU A 265 10.82 -6.21 1.11
CA LEU A 265 10.75 -4.76 1.18
C LEU A 265 11.74 -4.12 0.19
N GLY A 266 11.31 -3.06 -0.46
CA GLY A 266 12.10 -2.29 -1.41
C GLY A 266 11.91 -0.79 -1.28
N PHE A 267 12.86 -0.04 -1.84
CA PHE A 267 12.73 1.38 -2.11
C PHE A 267 13.00 1.65 -3.58
N ILE A 268 12.16 2.45 -4.22
CA ILE A 268 12.54 3.17 -5.43
C ILE A 268 13.04 4.55 -5.00
N VAL A 269 14.31 4.82 -5.27
CA VAL A 269 15.00 6.07 -4.89
C VAL A 269 15.23 6.88 -6.15
N PHE A 270 14.91 8.17 -6.12
CA PHE A 270 15.16 9.07 -7.24
C PHE A 270 15.56 10.46 -6.74
N PRO A 271 16.46 11.16 -7.45
CA PRO A 271 16.91 12.48 -7.00
C PRO A 271 15.79 13.51 -7.15
N LEU A 272 15.78 14.51 -6.27
CA LEU A 272 14.84 15.65 -6.34
C LEU A 272 15.19 16.65 -7.47
N THR A 273 16.25 16.37 -8.22
CA THR A 273 16.72 17.18 -9.34
C THR A 273 16.00 16.82 -10.65
N TYR A 274 16.31 17.53 -11.74
CA TYR A 274 15.81 17.18 -13.08
C TYR A 274 16.31 15.82 -13.60
N LYS A 275 17.27 15.17 -12.94
CA LYS A 275 17.73 13.83 -13.32
C LYS A 275 16.61 12.83 -13.04
N LYS A 276 16.24 12.07 -14.06
CA LYS A 276 15.18 11.06 -13.97
C LYS A 276 15.74 9.64 -13.83
N THR A 277 16.70 9.49 -12.93
CA THR A 277 17.29 8.19 -12.56
C THR A 277 16.51 7.59 -11.40
N PHE A 278 16.24 6.30 -11.47
CA PHE A 278 15.51 5.54 -10.47
C PHE A 278 16.38 4.36 -10.05
N ASP A 279 16.67 4.26 -8.77
CA ASP A 279 17.46 3.18 -8.19
C ASP A 279 16.55 2.28 -7.36
N LEU A 280 16.55 0.98 -7.66
CA LEU A 280 15.83 -0.02 -6.88
C LEU A 280 16.74 -0.56 -5.79
N TRP A 281 16.35 -0.33 -4.54
CA TRP A 281 16.98 -0.86 -3.35
C TRP A 281 16.10 -1.95 -2.75
N VAL A 282 16.73 -3.04 -2.29
CA VAL A 282 16.04 -4.19 -1.71
C VAL A 282 16.61 -4.48 -0.33
N TRP A 283 15.72 -4.72 0.65
CA TRP A 283 16.11 -5.16 1.98
C TRP A 283 16.48 -6.63 1.97
N LYS A 284 17.72 -6.92 2.37
CA LYS A 284 18.23 -8.28 2.52
C LYS A 284 18.11 -8.70 3.98
N SER A 285 17.07 -9.45 4.30
CA SER A 285 16.73 -9.81 5.68
C SER A 285 17.78 -10.69 6.37
N LYS A 286 18.53 -11.54 5.63
CA LYS A 286 19.59 -12.37 6.24
C LYS A 286 20.81 -11.53 6.59
N GLU A 287 21.17 -10.62 5.71
CA GLU A 287 22.34 -9.73 5.85
C GLU A 287 22.03 -8.47 6.64
N GLN A 288 20.74 -8.20 6.94
CA GLN A 288 20.26 -7.02 7.66
C GLN A 288 20.76 -5.71 7.03
N CYS A 289 20.72 -5.63 5.69
CA CYS A 289 21.20 -4.46 4.97
C CYS A 289 20.39 -4.17 3.70
N TRP A 290 20.48 -2.91 3.25
CA TRP A 290 19.96 -2.50 1.96
C TRP A 290 21.00 -2.73 0.87
N SER A 291 20.55 -3.20 -0.29
CA SER A 291 21.39 -3.26 -1.48
C SER A 291 20.68 -2.67 -2.68
N GLN A 292 21.36 -1.79 -3.41
CA GLN A 292 20.93 -1.38 -4.74
C GLN A 292 21.08 -2.56 -5.69
N VAL A 293 19.98 -3.01 -6.29
CA VAL A 293 19.93 -4.17 -7.20
C VAL A 293 19.71 -3.77 -8.65
N ASP A 294 19.18 -2.57 -8.89
CA ASP A 294 18.91 -2.06 -10.23
C ASP A 294 18.98 -0.53 -10.30
N SER A 295 19.18 0.00 -11.51
CA SER A 295 19.13 1.43 -11.82
C SER A 295 18.66 1.64 -13.26
N PHE A 296 17.76 2.60 -13.48
CA PHE A 296 17.21 2.90 -14.79
C PHE A 296 16.85 4.38 -14.93
N VAL A 297 16.61 4.84 -16.17
CA VAL A 297 16.29 6.23 -16.48
C VAL A 297 14.98 6.30 -17.26
N LEU A 298 14.03 7.12 -16.80
CA LEU A 298 12.74 7.33 -17.47
C LEU A 298 12.40 8.82 -17.51
N ARG A 299 12.42 9.44 -18.69
CA ARG A 299 12.21 10.89 -18.80
C ARG A 299 10.74 11.28 -18.91
N GLU A 300 9.90 10.32 -19.28
CA GLU A 300 8.50 10.47 -19.62
C GLU A 300 7.57 10.39 -18.39
N VAL A 301 8.13 10.15 -17.19
CA VAL A 301 7.36 9.88 -15.97
C VAL A 301 7.35 11.06 -14.99
N LYS A 302 6.19 11.26 -14.37
CA LYS A 302 5.93 12.25 -13.32
C LYS A 302 6.03 11.65 -11.91
N ALA A 303 5.41 10.49 -11.68
CA ALA A 303 5.33 9.87 -10.36
C ALA A 303 5.24 8.34 -10.46
N LEU A 304 5.74 7.63 -9.44
CA LEU A 304 5.56 6.19 -9.29
C LEU A 304 4.18 5.90 -8.70
N LEU A 305 3.47 4.92 -9.28
CA LEU A 305 2.18 4.39 -8.78
C LEU A 305 2.34 3.10 -7.98
N GLY A 306 3.35 2.29 -8.32
CA GLY A 306 3.61 1.03 -7.61
C GLY A 306 4.65 0.18 -8.31
N LEU A 307 5.13 -0.84 -7.60
CA LEU A 307 6.01 -1.88 -8.11
C LEU A 307 5.38 -3.23 -7.81
N TRP A 308 5.38 -4.13 -8.80
CA TRP A 308 4.95 -5.50 -8.64
C TRP A 308 5.86 -6.44 -9.40
N GLY A 309 6.60 -7.29 -8.68
CA GLY A 309 7.64 -8.11 -9.28
C GLY A 309 8.65 -7.29 -10.06
N ASP A 310 8.68 -7.47 -11.38
CA ASP A 310 9.54 -6.75 -12.31
C ASP A 310 8.81 -5.63 -13.09
N LYS A 311 7.61 -5.25 -12.66
CA LYS A 311 6.74 -4.28 -13.32
C LYS A 311 6.57 -3.02 -12.47
N CYS A 312 7.07 -1.89 -12.96
CA CYS A 312 6.85 -0.58 -12.35
C CYS A 312 5.71 0.15 -13.06
N PHE A 313 4.76 0.68 -12.30
CA PHE A 313 3.69 1.52 -12.82
C PHE A 313 4.00 2.98 -12.50
N PHE A 314 3.84 3.86 -13.50
CA PHE A 314 4.09 5.28 -13.39
C PHE A 314 2.92 6.09 -13.93
N VAL A 315 2.79 7.32 -13.45
CA VAL A 315 2.02 8.37 -14.14
C VAL A 315 2.97 9.10 -15.09
N GLY A 316 2.60 9.21 -16.36
CA GLY A 316 3.29 10.00 -17.37
C GLY A 316 2.96 11.49 -17.30
N TYR A 317 3.64 12.30 -18.11
CA TYR A 317 3.39 13.76 -18.16
C TYR A 317 2.05 14.14 -18.80
N MET A 318 1.44 13.26 -19.59
CA MET A 318 0.10 13.42 -20.14
C MET A 318 -0.98 12.88 -19.19
N ASN A 319 -0.62 12.53 -17.96
CA ASN A 319 -1.47 11.88 -16.95
C ASN A 319 -1.97 10.48 -17.35
N GLU A 320 -1.21 9.82 -18.21
CA GLU A 320 -1.40 8.44 -18.61
C GLU A 320 -0.72 7.45 -17.65
N VAL A 321 -1.22 6.22 -17.56
CA VAL A 321 -0.55 5.13 -16.85
C VAL A 321 0.46 4.48 -17.78
N LEU A 322 1.72 4.49 -17.35
CA LEU A 322 2.84 3.87 -18.02
C LEU A 322 3.28 2.63 -17.25
N LEU A 323 3.60 1.56 -17.97
CA LEU A 323 4.19 0.33 -17.46
C LEU A 323 5.64 0.26 -17.91
N PHE A 324 6.55 0.19 -16.97
CA PHE A 324 7.96 -0.08 -17.23
C PHE A 324 8.33 -1.48 -16.76
N ASP A 325 8.90 -2.27 -17.66
CA ASP A 325 9.38 -3.62 -17.38
C ASP A 325 10.88 -3.56 -17.01
N LEU A 326 11.20 -3.94 -15.77
CA LEU A 326 12.57 -3.95 -15.26
C LEU A 326 13.46 -4.97 -15.97
N THR A 327 12.88 -6.04 -16.53
CA THR A 327 13.60 -7.10 -17.22
C THR A 327 13.90 -6.72 -18.66
N THR A 328 12.89 -6.30 -19.43
CA THR A 328 13.04 -5.97 -20.86
C THR A 328 13.50 -4.53 -21.10
N ARG A 329 13.37 -3.65 -20.10
CA ARG A 329 13.60 -2.20 -20.19
C ARG A 329 12.65 -1.50 -21.15
N GLU A 330 11.51 -2.11 -21.45
CA GLU A 330 10.47 -1.50 -22.28
C GLU A 330 9.54 -0.63 -21.43
N LEU A 331 9.19 0.54 -21.96
CA LEU A 331 8.16 1.42 -21.44
C LEU A 331 6.94 1.35 -22.37
N LYS A 332 5.78 1.04 -21.80
CA LYS A 332 4.51 0.91 -22.53
C LYS A 332 3.47 1.84 -21.95
N ASN A 333 2.67 2.47 -22.81
CA ASN A 333 1.48 3.19 -22.38
C ASN A 333 0.29 2.21 -22.33
N LEU A 334 -0.43 2.18 -21.20
CA LEU A 334 -1.58 1.29 -21.01
C LEU A 334 -2.89 1.84 -21.60
N GLY A 335 -2.87 3.06 -22.17
CA GLY A 335 -4.06 3.72 -22.73
C GLY A 335 -5.04 4.17 -21.64
N ILE A 336 -4.57 4.33 -20.40
CA ILE A 336 -5.36 4.71 -19.24
C ILE A 336 -4.96 6.13 -18.86
N GLU A 337 -5.89 7.10 -18.92
CA GLU A 337 -5.61 8.50 -18.60
C GLU A 337 -6.55 9.04 -17.53
N ASP A 338 -6.07 9.92 -16.66
CA ASP A 338 -6.87 10.55 -15.61
C ASP A 338 -6.72 12.08 -15.60
N HIS A 339 -7.77 12.80 -15.22
CA HIS A 339 -7.72 14.26 -15.14
C HIS A 339 -7.01 14.74 -13.87
N PHE A 340 -6.95 13.91 -12.84
CA PHE A 340 -6.41 14.23 -11.52
C PHE A 340 -5.32 13.22 -11.12
N PRO A 341 -4.14 13.29 -11.74
CA PRO A 341 -3.07 12.30 -11.57
C PRO A 341 -2.59 12.14 -10.12
N TRP A 342 -2.72 13.16 -9.27
CA TRP A 342 -2.33 13.11 -7.86
C TRP A 342 -3.27 12.27 -7.00
N THR A 343 -4.45 11.92 -7.51
CA THR A 343 -5.41 11.02 -6.85
C THR A 343 -5.15 9.55 -7.18
N MET A 344 -4.32 9.28 -8.20
CA MET A 344 -4.05 7.94 -8.67
C MET A 344 -3.21 7.17 -7.68
N SER A 345 -3.66 5.97 -7.33
CA SER A 345 -2.92 5.00 -6.53
C SER A 345 -3.24 3.60 -7.01
N LEU A 346 -2.27 2.70 -6.93
CA LEU A 346 -2.38 1.34 -7.41
C LEU A 346 -1.99 0.39 -6.29
N VAL A 347 -2.84 -0.59 -6.00
CA VAL A 347 -2.51 -1.66 -5.06
C VAL A 347 -2.76 -3.03 -5.67
N PRO A 348 -1.96 -4.06 -5.30
CA PRO A 348 -2.30 -5.45 -5.61
C PRO A 348 -3.68 -5.79 -5.07
N PHE A 349 -4.46 -6.51 -5.85
CA PHE A 349 -5.83 -6.85 -5.51
C PHE A 349 -6.12 -8.30 -5.85
N VAL A 350 -6.79 -8.98 -4.92
CA VAL A 350 -7.26 -10.35 -5.09
C VAL A 350 -8.76 -10.34 -4.85
N GLU A 351 -9.52 -10.90 -5.77
CA GLU A 351 -10.97 -10.99 -5.60
C GLU A 351 -11.31 -11.97 -4.47
N SER A 352 -12.27 -11.59 -3.63
CA SER A 352 -12.63 -12.35 -2.45
C SER A 352 -14.08 -12.07 -2.05
N THR A 353 -14.79 -13.10 -1.59
CA THR A 353 -16.15 -12.98 -1.05
C THR A 353 -16.18 -12.89 0.47
N VAL A 354 -15.06 -12.57 1.12
CA VAL A 354 -15.00 -12.36 2.57
C VAL A 354 -15.91 -11.20 2.96
N SER A 355 -16.78 -11.42 3.95
CA SER A 355 -17.67 -10.39 4.47
C SER A 355 -16.96 -9.54 5.53
N ILE A 356 -17.17 -8.23 5.47
CA ILE A 356 -16.68 -7.24 6.44
C ILE A 356 -17.75 -6.84 7.46
N GLN A 357 -18.99 -7.31 7.30
CA GLN A 357 -20.12 -6.97 8.16
C GLN A 357 -20.23 -7.83 9.42
N GLY A 358 -19.17 -8.55 9.79
CA GLY A 358 -19.03 -9.46 10.95
C GLY A 358 -20.30 -9.67 11.77
N HIS A 359 -20.89 -10.89 11.71
CA HIS A 359 -22.12 -11.27 12.41
C HIS A 359 -22.20 -10.67 13.82
N SER A 360 -22.87 -9.53 13.94
CA SER A 360 -23.30 -9.01 15.22
C SER A 360 -24.32 -10.01 15.73
N LYS A 361 -23.93 -10.84 16.71
CA LYS A 361 -24.92 -11.54 17.53
C LYS A 361 -25.72 -10.45 18.24
N VAL A 362 -26.85 -10.08 17.63
CA VAL A 362 -27.92 -9.35 18.29
C VAL A 362 -28.27 -10.18 19.52
N GLY A 363 -28.02 -9.62 20.70
CA GLY A 363 -28.44 -10.22 21.95
C GLY A 363 -29.94 -10.43 21.88
N GLU A 364 -30.37 -11.68 22.04
CA GLU A 364 -31.76 -12.01 22.32
C GLU A 364 -32.15 -11.25 23.60
N LEU A 365 -32.96 -10.21 23.44
CA LEU A 365 -33.72 -9.64 24.53
C LEU A 365 -34.67 -10.73 25.01
N HIS A 366 -34.28 -11.42 26.07
CA HIS A 366 -35.23 -12.11 26.93
C HIS A 366 -36.24 -11.06 27.41
N THR A 367 -37.43 -11.12 26.85
CA THR A 367 -38.63 -10.59 27.48
C THR A 367 -39.08 -11.68 28.45
N GLU A 368 -38.84 -11.46 29.74
CA GLU A 368 -39.58 -12.16 30.79
C GLU A 368 -40.93 -11.45 30.94
N GLU A 369 -42.02 -12.21 30.78
CA GLU A 369 -43.37 -11.87 31.26
C GLU A 369 -43.50 -12.20 32.75
#